data_AF-A0A8T4WSR6-F1
#
_entry.id   AF-A0A8T4WSR6-F1
#
_cell.length_a   1.000
_cell.length_b   1.000
_cell.length_c   1.000
_cell.angle_alpha   90.00
_cell.angle_beta   90.00
_cell.angle_gamma   90.00
#
_symmetry.space_group_name_H-M   'P 1'
#
loop_
_entity.id
_entity.type
_entity.pdbx_description
1 polymer ?
#
loop_
_entity_poly.entity_id
_entity_poly.type
_entity_poly.pdbx_seq_one_letter_code
_entity_poly.pdbx_strand_id
1 'polypeptide(L)'
;MHWIDQKARKILKRKEKHVVASGISISGHIHIGHSNDVFIADAVSKAVDEQGGEAKVIWYSDDFDPLRRIPWPLKEEGYKEHLG
;
A
#
# COMPACT_ATOMS: atom_id res chain seq x y z
N MET A 1 3.80 -1.22 -18.84
CA MET A 1 5.12 -0.80 -18.27
C MET A 1 5.95 -2.07 -18.21
N HIS A 2 7.08 -2.16 -18.92
CA HIS A 2 7.71 -3.46 -19.21
C HIS A 2 7.95 -4.36 -17.97
N TRP A 3 8.33 -3.78 -16.84
CA TRP A 3 8.59 -4.54 -15.61
C TRP A 3 7.31 -5.04 -14.90
N ILE A 4 6.21 -4.28 -14.96
CA ILE A 4 4.91 -4.69 -14.40
C ILE A 4 4.38 -5.89 -15.17
N ASP A 5 4.45 -5.82 -16.51
CA ASP A 5 3.98 -6.88 -17.39
C ASP A 5 4.79 -8.16 -17.18
N GLN A 6 6.11 -8.03 -16.99
CA GLN A 6 6.98 -9.16 -16.63
C GLN A 6 6.63 -9.74 -15.25
N LYS A 7 6.31 -8.90 -14.27
CA LYS A 7 5.95 -9.34 -12.92
C LYS A 7 4.63 -10.10 -12.92
N ALA A 8 3.61 -9.59 -13.61
CA ALA A 8 2.33 -10.26 -13.83
C ALA A 8 2.52 -11.65 -14.47
N ARG A 9 3.27 -11.74 -15.58
CA ARG A 9 3.63 -13.02 -16.22
C ARG A 9 4.30 -14.00 -15.26
N LYS A 10 5.16 -13.50 -14.37
CA LYS A 10 5.90 -14.33 -13.41
C LYS A 10 5.00 -14.88 -12.31
N ILE A 11 4.07 -14.08 -11.79
CA ILE A 11 3.17 -14.52 -10.70
C ILE A 11 2.06 -15.44 -11.23
N LEU A 12 1.60 -15.21 -12.46
CA LEU A 12 0.59 -16.07 -13.11
C LEU A 12 1.07 -17.51 -13.35
N LYS A 13 2.39 -17.73 -13.45
CA LYS A 13 2.96 -19.09 -13.48
C LYS A 13 2.72 -19.87 -12.18
N ARG A 14 2.36 -19.20 -11.08
CA ARG A 14 2.16 -19.84 -9.77
C ARG A 14 0.69 -20.13 -9.51
N LYS A 15 -0.19 -19.16 -9.77
CA LYS A 15 -1.64 -19.24 -9.56
C LYS A 15 -2.35 -18.28 -10.52
N GLU A 16 -3.61 -18.57 -10.82
CA GLU A 16 -4.47 -17.70 -11.64
C GLU A 16 -5.03 -16.53 -10.82
N LYS A 17 -5.35 -16.79 -9.54
CA LYS A 17 -5.94 -15.80 -8.63
C LYS A 17 -4.91 -15.22 -7.66
N HIS A 18 -4.89 -13.91 -7.54
CA HIS A 18 -3.96 -13.17 -6.69
C HIS A 18 -4.65 -12.13 -5.83
N VAL A 19 -4.07 -11.88 -4.65
CA VAL A 19 -4.37 -10.71 -3.83
C VAL A 19 -3.12 -9.84 -3.82
N VAL A 20 -3.27 -8.57 -4.18
CA VAL A 20 -2.20 -7.57 -4.15
C VAL A 20 -2.54 -6.57 -3.07
N ALA A 21 -1.66 -6.41 -2.09
CA ALA A 21 -1.89 -5.54 -0.95
C ALA A 21 -0.97 -4.32 -1.01
N SER A 22 -1.51 -3.14 -0.70
CA SER A 22 -0.78 -1.90 -0.45
C SER A 22 -1.20 -1.37 0.91
N GLY A 23 -0.22 -0.94 1.70
CA GLY A 23 -0.40 -0.63 3.11
C GLY A 23 0.31 0.65 3.50
N ILE A 24 -0.35 1.50 4.28
CA ILE A 24 0.23 2.74 4.79
C ILE A 24 -0.07 2.90 6.27
N SER A 25 0.95 3.20 7.07
CA SER A 25 0.75 3.69 8.43
C SER A 25 0.32 5.15 8.39
N ILE A 26 -0.79 5.48 9.05
CA ILE A 26 -1.35 6.84 9.10
C ILE A 26 -0.74 7.69 10.22
N SER A 27 0.50 7.39 10.61
CA SER A 27 1.21 8.04 11.72
C SER A 27 1.71 9.47 11.42
N GLY A 28 1.39 10.03 10.27
CA GLY A 28 1.86 11.33 9.82
C GLY A 28 1.16 11.84 8.57
N HIS A 29 1.67 12.95 8.02
CA HIS A 29 1.04 13.57 6.85
C HIS A 29 1.25 12.73 5.58
N ILE A 30 0.15 12.38 4.91
CA ILE A 30 0.22 11.63 3.65
C ILE A 30 0.68 12.58 2.53
N HIS A 31 1.85 12.29 1.96
CA HIS A 31 2.38 12.99 0.78
C HIS A 31 2.37 12.10 -0.48
N ILE A 32 2.61 12.70 -1.66
CA ILE A 32 2.60 12.02 -2.97
C ILE A 32 3.53 10.79 -3.06
N GLY A 33 4.63 10.76 -2.31
CA GLY A 33 5.51 9.58 -2.23
C GLY A 33 4.79 8.29 -1.81
N HIS A 34 3.75 8.37 -0.98
CA HIS A 34 2.96 7.19 -0.58
C HIS A 34 2.08 6.66 -1.71
N SER A 35 1.67 7.52 -2.64
CA SER A 35 0.82 7.14 -3.76
C SER A 35 1.49 6.13 -4.69
N ASN A 36 2.82 6.04 -4.67
CA ASN A 36 3.58 5.06 -5.46
C ASN A 36 3.17 3.62 -5.11
N ASP A 37 3.02 3.30 -3.82
CA ASP A 37 2.64 1.95 -3.39
C ASP A 37 1.25 1.55 -3.92
N VAL A 38 0.30 2.47 -3.78
CA VAL A 38 -1.07 2.35 -4.30
C VAL A 38 -1.09 2.16 -5.82
N PHE A 39 -0.32 2.97 -6.56
CA PHE A 39 -0.26 2.90 -8.02
C PHE A 39 0.42 1.63 -8.52
N ILE A 40 1.47 1.16 -7.85
CA ILE A 40 2.13 -0.10 -8.21
C ILE A 40 1.17 -1.28 -7.98
N ALA A 41 0.48 -1.31 -6.84
CA ALA A 41 -0.46 -2.39 -6.52
C ALA A 41 -1.62 -2.46 -7.54
N ASP A 42 -2.18 -1.31 -7.90
CA ASP A 42 -3.20 -1.20 -8.96
C ASP A 42 -2.67 -1.64 -10.32
N ALA A 43 -1.49 -1.13 -10.73
CA ALA A 43 -0.92 -1.43 -12.03
C ALA A 43 -0.54 -2.92 -12.18
N VAL A 44 -0.01 -3.55 -11.13
CA VAL A 44 0.27 -5.00 -11.13
C VAL A 44 -1.02 -5.81 -11.24
N SER A 45 -2.09 -5.39 -10.54
CA SER A 45 -3.37 -6.10 -10.58
C SER A 45 -4.04 -6.01 -11.95
N LYS A 46 -4.06 -4.82 -12.55
CA LYS A 46 -4.52 -4.63 -13.93
C LYS A 46 -3.72 -5.48 -14.92
N ALA A 47 -2.40 -5.51 -14.79
CA ALA A 47 -1.57 -6.33 -15.67
C ALA A 47 -1.78 -7.85 -15.47
N VAL A 48 -2.25 -8.29 -14.30
CA VAL A 48 -2.68 -9.68 -14.08
C VAL A 48 -3.99 -9.96 -14.80
N ASP A 49 -4.99 -9.08 -14.64
CA ASP A 49 -6.30 -9.21 -15.28
C ASP A 49 -6.18 -9.18 -16.82
N GLU A 50 -5.37 -8.27 -17.37
CA GLU A 50 -5.06 -8.16 -18.80
C GLU A 50 -4.38 -9.42 -19.38
N GLN A 51 -3.77 -10.24 -18.53
CA GLN A 51 -3.08 -11.48 -18.91
C GLN A 51 -3.91 -12.73 -18.61
N GLY A 52 -5.20 -12.58 -18.31
CA GLY A 52 -6.14 -13.68 -18.09
C GLY A 52 -6.13 -14.26 -16.67
N GLY A 53 -5.50 -13.58 -15.72
CA GLY A 53 -5.64 -13.90 -14.30
C GLY A 53 -6.80 -13.16 -13.64
N GLU A 54 -6.91 -13.33 -12.32
CA GLU A 54 -7.84 -12.57 -11.48
C GLU A 54 -7.07 -11.97 -10.30
N ALA A 55 -7.04 -10.64 -10.20
CA ALA A 55 -6.43 -9.94 -9.08
C ALA A 55 -7.45 -9.20 -8.22
N LYS A 56 -7.32 -9.34 -6.90
CA LYS A 56 -8.00 -8.48 -5.92
C LYS A 56 -6.98 -7.54 -5.29
N VAL A 57 -7.20 -6.24 -5.43
CA VAL A 57 -6.42 -5.22 -4.74
C VAL A 57 -7.00 -5.02 -3.33
N ILE A 58 -6.13 -4.98 -2.32
CA ILE A 58 -6.48 -4.58 -0.95
C ILE A 58 -5.62 -3.37 -0.58
N TRP A 59 -6.27 -2.28 -0.20
CA TRP A 59 -5.62 -1.13 0.42
C TRP A 59 -6.01 -1.09 1.88
N TYR A 60 -5.02 -0.95 2.74
CA TYR A 60 -5.24 -0.90 4.18
C TYR A 60 -4.41 0.20 4.82
N SER A 61 -4.90 0.70 5.94
CA SER A 61 -4.15 1.58 6.83
C SER A 61 -3.76 0.82 8.08
N ASP A 62 -2.51 0.94 8.50
CA ASP A 62 -2.04 0.44 9.78
C ASP A 62 -2.33 1.49 10.86
N ASP A 63 -3.58 1.53 11.33
CA ASP A 63 -4.08 2.48 12.34
C ASP A 63 -3.89 2.00 13.78
N PHE A 64 -3.47 0.74 13.95
CA PHE A 64 -3.18 0.14 15.24
C PHE A 64 -1.71 0.27 15.67
N ASP A 65 -0.89 0.90 14.83
CA ASP A 65 0.50 1.20 15.17
C ASP A 65 0.58 2.18 16.36
N PRO A 66 1.47 1.93 17.34
CA PRO A 66 1.69 2.86 18.45
C PRO A 66 2.13 4.24 17.94
N LEU A 67 1.65 5.30 18.59
CA LEU A 67 2.04 6.67 18.32
C LEU A 67 3.45 6.92 18.86
N ARG A 68 4.46 6.69 18.02
CA ARG A 68 5.88 6.81 18.40
C ARG A 68 6.34 8.26 18.57
N ARG A 69 5.74 9.19 17.82
CA ARG A 69 6.08 10.62 17.78
C ARG A 69 4.84 11.42 17.39
N ILE A 70 4.77 12.67 17.83
CA ILE A 70 3.70 13.59 17.43
C ILE A 70 4.02 14.14 16.03
N PRO A 71 3.19 13.86 15.00
CA PRO A 71 3.46 14.34 13.65
C PRO A 71 3.14 15.83 13.51
N TRP A 72 3.94 16.54 12.71
CA TRP A 72 3.60 17.91 12.32
C TRP A 72 2.29 17.93 11.52
N PRO A 73 1.39 18.91 11.71
CA PRO A 73 1.53 20.13 12.51
C PRO A 73 0.99 20.02 13.95
N LEU A 74 0.74 18.82 14.49
CA LEU A 74 0.22 18.66 15.84
C LEU A 74 1.25 19.15 16.88
N LYS A 75 0.78 19.84 17.92
CA LYS A 75 1.62 20.33 19.03
C LYS A 75 1.76 19.25 20.10
N GLU A 76 2.97 19.02 20.59
CA GLU A 76 3.20 17.94 21.56
C GLU A 76 2.39 18.10 22.87
N GLU A 77 2.20 19.33 23.35
CA GLU A 77 1.56 19.63 24.64
C GLU A 77 0.15 19.01 24.80
N GLY A 78 -0.57 18.78 23.69
CA GLY A 78 -1.91 18.19 23.71
C GLY A 78 -1.98 16.70 23.38
N TYR A 79 -0.85 16.06 23.03
CA TYR A 79 -0.85 14.67 22.55
C TYR A 79 0.22 13.77 23.20
N LYS A 80 1.08 14.32 24.07
CA LYS A 80 2.13 13.56 24.77
C LYS A 80 1.61 12.35 25.55
N GLU A 81 0.42 12.45 26.14
CA GLU A 81 -0.19 11.37 26.92
C GLU A 81 -0.66 10.19 26.06
N HIS A 82 -0.78 10.39 24.74
CA HIS A 82 -1.16 9.34 23.79
C HIS A 82 0.05 8.66 23.14
N LEU A 83 1.28 9.04 23.50
CA LEU A 83 2.49 8.35 23.06
C LEU A 83 2.58 6.95 23.69
N GLY A 84 3.05 5.98 22.91
CA GLY A 84 3.01 4.56 23.25
C GLY A 84 2.20 3.82 22.22
#